data_AF-A0A1D2X046-F1
#
_entry.id   AF-A0A1D2X046-F1
#
_cell.length_a   1.000
_cell.length_b   1.000
_cell.length_c   1.000
_cell.angle_alpha   90.00
_cell.angle_beta   90.00
_cell.angle_gamma   90.00
#
_symmetry.space_group_name_H-M   'P 1'
#
loop_
_entity.id
_entity.type
_entity.pdbx_description
1 polymer ?
#
loop_
_entity_poly.entity_id
_entity_poly.type
_entity_poly.pdbx_seq_one_letter_code
_entity_poly.pdbx_strand_id
1 'polypeptide(L)'
;MKINHIGVIAGVPSALSDIDKKRGHESKVIQTYPHPFKFNRDEFFLIDGFNFHSAVNSCRYLCECTKADRIHIHEKAPLKGIEILIFKLLGKEVIFHYHGTDIRGKRQPFLHKLADKKYVSTPDLMKYVDAVWVPNLLNDKEIPPKNRQRTGEKIKLLHIPSNPAVKGSEFIDSAVKRLQEEGYEIEYSMVQNISHEEALKLMSQCDVYIDQLLLGTYGVSSLECAFMGVPVVCYVNPELYEIKIPFINADKNSIYDTLKTVCNMTNEELYNIGENEKTFYEKVKKQFDTTY
;
A
#
# COMPACT_ATOMS: atom_id res chain seq x y z
N MET A 1 -4.98 0.66 25.91
CA MET A 1 -3.94 1.67 25.71
C MET A 1 -4.42 2.68 24.68
N LYS A 2 -3.81 3.87 24.67
CA LYS A 2 -4.03 4.92 23.67
C LYS A 2 -2.92 4.87 22.63
N ILE A 3 -3.27 4.72 21.36
CA ILE A 3 -2.33 4.53 20.25
C ILE A 3 -2.54 5.63 19.22
N ASN A 4 -1.46 6.34 18.87
CA ASN A 4 -1.49 7.30 17.77
C ASN A 4 -0.67 6.77 16.59
N HIS A 5 -1.32 6.57 15.46
CA HIS A 5 -0.66 6.32 14.17
C HIS A 5 -0.35 7.65 13.49
N ILE A 6 0.92 7.87 13.13
CA ILE A 6 1.37 9.11 12.49
C ILE A 6 1.66 8.83 11.01
N GLY A 7 0.94 9.52 10.12
CA GLY A 7 0.99 9.30 8.67
C GLY A 7 -0.28 8.66 8.13
N VAL A 8 -0.43 8.63 6.79
CA VAL A 8 -1.62 8.12 6.10
C VAL A 8 -1.28 7.27 4.87
N ILE A 9 -0.05 6.74 4.81
CA ILE A 9 0.45 6.02 3.63
C ILE A 9 -0.46 4.86 3.25
N ALA A 10 -0.94 4.88 2.00
CA ALA A 10 -1.76 3.83 1.39
C ALA A 10 -2.96 3.36 2.26
N GLY A 11 -3.49 4.20 3.15
CA GLY A 11 -4.57 3.81 4.06
C GLY A 11 -4.19 2.78 5.14
N VAL A 12 -2.91 2.38 5.23
CA VAL A 12 -2.45 1.38 6.20
C VAL A 12 -2.64 1.86 7.66
N PRO A 13 -2.31 3.12 8.01
CA PRO A 13 -2.54 3.63 9.37
C PRO A 13 -3.99 3.55 9.82
N SER A 14 -4.95 3.83 8.92
CA SER A 14 -6.39 3.69 9.19
C SER A 14 -6.82 2.24 9.38
N ALA A 15 -6.32 1.31 8.56
CA ALA A 15 -6.62 -0.11 8.74
C ALA A 15 -6.12 -0.64 10.09
N LEU A 16 -4.90 -0.26 10.50
CA LEU A 16 -4.33 -0.63 11.79
C LEU A 16 -5.11 0.00 12.96
N SER A 17 -5.51 1.28 12.84
CA SER A 17 -6.33 1.95 13.85
C SER A 17 -7.66 1.21 14.09
N ASP A 18 -8.32 0.76 13.02
CA ASP A 18 -9.55 -0.04 13.12
C ASP A 18 -9.33 -1.39 13.82
N ILE A 19 -8.16 -2.01 13.63
CA ILE A 19 -7.78 -3.27 14.31
C ILE A 19 -7.50 -3.03 15.78
N ASP A 20 -6.74 -1.98 16.10
CA ASP A 20 -6.45 -1.61 17.49
C ASP A 20 -7.74 -1.31 18.26
N LYS A 21 -8.70 -0.61 17.63
CA LYS A 21 -10.05 -0.40 18.19
C LYS A 21 -10.80 -1.71 18.43
N LYS A 22 -10.76 -2.66 17.48
CA LYS A 22 -11.36 -4.00 17.65
C LYS A 22 -10.70 -4.80 18.77
N ARG A 23 -9.40 -4.59 19.02
CA ARG A 23 -8.63 -5.19 20.13
C ARG A 23 -8.82 -4.45 21.47
N GLY A 24 -9.74 -3.48 21.54
CA GLY A 24 -10.10 -2.77 22.78
C GLY A 24 -9.16 -1.62 23.14
N HIS A 25 -8.42 -1.07 22.16
CA HIS A 25 -7.59 0.12 22.34
C HIS A 25 -8.29 1.39 21.87
N GLU A 26 -7.92 2.53 22.44
CA GLU A 26 -8.23 3.84 21.87
C GLU A 26 -7.17 4.11 20.78
N SER A 27 -7.58 4.36 19.54
CA SER A 27 -6.64 4.59 18.43
C SER A 27 -7.04 5.79 17.58
N LYS A 28 -6.04 6.59 17.17
CA LYS A 28 -6.19 7.75 16.28
C LYS A 28 -5.16 7.73 15.15
N VAL A 29 -5.55 8.21 13.98
CA VAL A 29 -4.69 8.47 12.83
C VAL A 29 -4.44 9.97 12.69
N ILE A 30 -3.19 10.37 12.73
CA ILE A 30 -2.74 11.77 12.69
C ILE A 30 -1.94 12.00 11.40
N GLN A 31 -2.44 12.89 10.55
CA GLN A 31 -1.74 13.32 9.34
C GLN A 31 -0.99 14.63 9.60
N THR A 32 0.26 14.74 9.12
CA THR A 32 1.10 15.93 9.34
C THR A 32 1.56 16.64 8.07
N TYR A 33 1.24 16.10 6.90
CA TYR A 33 1.62 16.63 5.59
C TYR A 33 0.44 16.46 4.62
N PRO A 34 0.29 17.29 3.58
CA PRO A 34 -0.75 17.08 2.58
C PRO A 34 -0.49 15.77 1.81
N HIS A 35 -1.54 14.99 1.58
CA HIS A 35 -1.45 13.72 0.86
C HIS A 35 -2.43 13.72 -0.32
N PRO A 36 -1.99 13.41 -1.56
CA PRO A 36 -2.81 13.59 -2.76
C PRO A 36 -4.04 12.67 -2.80
N PHE A 37 -3.95 11.47 -2.23
CA PHE A 37 -4.99 10.44 -2.37
C PHE A 37 -6.11 10.47 -1.31
N LYS A 38 -6.11 11.48 -0.42
CA LYS A 38 -7.20 11.74 0.57
C LYS A 38 -7.61 10.54 1.45
N PHE A 39 -6.65 9.75 1.92
CA PHE A 39 -6.90 8.67 2.89
C PHE A 39 -7.52 9.18 4.19
N ASN A 40 -8.20 8.28 4.90
CA ASN A 40 -8.88 8.57 6.16
C ASN A 40 -7.91 8.92 7.30
N ARG A 41 -8.33 9.88 8.11
CA ARG A 41 -7.61 10.39 9.29
C ARG A 41 -8.57 10.91 10.35
N ASP A 42 -8.11 10.95 11.59
CA ASP A 42 -8.84 11.57 12.70
C ASP A 42 -8.40 13.03 12.92
N GLU A 43 -7.09 13.31 12.80
CA GLU A 43 -6.53 14.64 13.04
C GLU A 43 -5.55 15.08 11.94
N PHE A 44 -5.44 16.40 11.75
CA PHE A 44 -4.53 17.00 10.77
C PHE A 44 -3.77 18.19 11.36
N PHE A 45 -2.44 18.09 11.37
CA PHE A 45 -1.52 19.14 11.80
C PHE A 45 -0.53 19.44 10.68
N LEU A 46 -0.81 20.42 9.82
CA LEU A 46 0.10 20.74 8.73
C LEU A 46 1.45 21.24 9.27
N ILE A 47 2.50 20.45 9.06
CA ILE A 47 3.88 20.76 9.43
C ILE A 47 4.70 20.76 8.14
N ASP A 48 4.88 21.96 7.57
CA ASP A 48 5.59 22.15 6.31
C ASP A 48 6.58 23.31 6.40
N GLY A 49 7.86 22.98 6.48
CA GLY A 49 8.95 23.95 6.58
C GLY A 49 9.03 24.71 7.91
N PHE A 50 9.83 25.78 7.91
CA PHE A 50 10.09 26.62 9.09
C PHE A 50 9.26 27.90 9.04
N ASN A 51 8.00 27.82 9.47
CA ASN A 51 7.11 28.98 9.61
C ASN A 51 6.32 28.92 10.91
N PHE A 52 5.72 30.05 11.30
CA PHE A 52 4.97 30.17 12.56
C PHE A 52 3.81 29.18 12.65
N HIS A 53 3.08 28.97 11.54
CA HIS A 53 1.98 28.00 11.49
C HIS A 53 2.46 26.57 11.78
N SER A 54 3.56 26.16 11.15
CA SER A 54 4.16 24.84 11.37
C SER A 54 4.72 24.68 12.77
N ALA A 55 5.25 25.75 13.38
CA ALA A 55 5.69 25.72 14.78
C ALA A 55 4.51 25.49 15.74
N VAL A 56 3.40 26.23 15.57
CA VAL A 56 2.18 26.04 16.35
C VAL A 56 1.61 24.63 16.16
N ASN A 57 1.54 24.14 14.92
CA ASN A 57 1.05 22.79 14.65
C ASN A 57 1.98 21.70 15.19
N SER A 58 3.29 21.93 15.20
CA SER A 58 4.25 21.02 15.84
C SER A 58 3.99 20.91 17.34
N CYS A 59 3.73 22.03 18.03
CA CYS A 59 3.36 22.01 19.44
C CYS A 59 2.04 21.27 19.69
N ARG A 60 1.02 21.49 18.85
CA ARG A 60 -0.27 20.79 18.95
C ARG A 60 -0.13 19.28 18.71
N TYR A 61 0.61 18.91 17.67
CA TYR A 61 0.96 17.52 17.35
C TYR A 61 1.67 16.84 18.52
N LEU A 62 2.71 17.46 19.09
CA LEU A 62 3.44 16.92 20.23
C LEU A 62 2.54 16.78 21.45
N CYS A 63 1.72 17.79 21.75
CA CYS A 63 0.74 17.76 22.84
C CYS A 63 -0.25 16.59 22.69
N GLU A 64 -0.80 16.38 21.49
CA GLU A 64 -1.68 15.24 21.24
C GLU A 64 -0.95 13.90 21.45
N CYS A 65 0.29 13.77 20.96
CA CYS A 65 1.09 12.57 21.14
C CYS A 65 1.44 12.28 22.61
N THR A 66 1.52 13.30 23.48
CA THR A 66 1.74 13.05 24.92
C THR A 66 0.60 12.31 25.61
N LYS A 67 -0.61 12.34 25.03
CA LYS A 67 -1.81 11.66 25.56
C LYS A 67 -1.84 10.18 25.23
N ALA A 68 -1.04 9.73 24.25
CA ALA A 68 -0.96 8.33 23.87
C ALA A 68 0.05 7.57 24.74
N ASP A 69 -0.14 6.26 24.86
CA ASP A 69 0.84 5.35 25.46
C ASP A 69 1.86 4.89 24.40
N ARG A 70 1.39 4.72 23.15
CA ARG A 70 2.16 4.25 22.00
C ARG A 70 2.06 5.23 20.83
N ILE A 71 3.20 5.55 20.23
CA ILE A 71 3.33 6.32 18.99
C ILE A 71 3.81 5.41 17.88
N HIS A 72 2.99 5.19 16.86
CA HIS A 72 3.29 4.34 15.71
C HIS A 72 3.51 5.22 14.47
N ILE A 73 4.76 5.45 14.09
CA ILE A 73 5.13 6.34 12.99
C ILE A 73 5.21 5.55 11.68
N HIS A 74 4.51 6.03 10.65
CA HIS A 74 4.51 5.46 9.30
C HIS A 74 5.29 6.38 8.33
N GLU A 75 6.21 5.81 7.56
CA GLU A 75 7.13 6.49 6.63
C GLU A 75 8.14 7.44 7.28
N LYS A 76 7.67 8.58 7.79
CA LYS A 76 8.53 9.70 8.15
C LYS A 76 8.09 10.37 9.45
N ALA A 77 9.07 10.54 10.33
CA ALA A 77 8.98 11.37 11.52
C ALA A 77 8.75 12.86 11.12
N PRO A 78 7.62 13.48 11.51
CA PRO A 78 7.30 14.88 11.15
C PRO A 78 8.40 15.90 11.50
N LEU A 79 9.11 15.70 12.62
CA LEU A 79 10.16 16.59 13.13
C LEU A 79 11.57 16.00 12.93
N LYS A 80 11.75 15.20 11.88
CA LYS A 80 13.04 14.60 11.46
C LYS A 80 13.67 13.68 12.52
N GLY A 81 12.86 13.14 13.44
CA GLY A 81 13.25 12.13 14.42
C GLY A 81 13.52 12.68 15.82
N ILE A 82 13.59 14.00 16.02
CA ILE A 82 13.79 14.58 17.37
C ILE A 82 12.61 14.25 18.30
N GLU A 83 11.42 14.12 17.75
CA GLU A 83 10.22 13.71 18.47
C GLU A 83 10.36 12.31 19.08
N ILE A 84 11.14 11.42 18.45
CA ILE A 84 11.38 10.08 18.99
C ILE A 84 12.08 10.21 20.33
N LEU A 85 13.12 11.05 20.44
CA LEU A 85 13.81 11.32 21.70
C LEU A 85 12.86 11.88 22.76
N ILE A 86 12.00 12.84 22.39
CA ILE A 86 11.00 13.43 23.29
C ILE A 86 10.06 12.34 23.81
N PHE A 87 9.51 11.51 22.93
CA PHE A 87 8.58 10.44 23.30
C PHE A 87 9.26 9.39 24.19
N LYS A 88 10.52 9.04 23.93
CA LYS A 88 11.29 8.16 24.80
C LYS A 88 11.53 8.75 26.19
N LEU A 89 11.85 10.05 26.30
CA LEU A 89 11.99 10.74 27.58
C LEU A 89 10.68 10.80 28.37
N LEU A 90 9.54 10.83 27.68
CA LEU A 90 8.20 10.78 28.26
C LEU A 90 7.70 9.35 28.56
N GLY A 91 8.56 8.33 28.40
CA GLY A 91 8.22 6.94 28.70
C GLY A 91 7.24 6.30 27.72
N LYS A 92 7.11 6.84 26.51
CA LYS A 92 6.21 6.28 25.48
C LYS A 92 6.86 5.12 24.75
N GLU A 93 6.03 4.18 24.30
CA GLU A 93 6.44 3.18 23.31
C GLU A 93 6.43 3.81 21.92
N VAL A 94 7.53 3.71 21.19
CA VAL A 94 7.67 4.22 19.83
C VAL A 94 7.88 3.05 18.88
N ILE A 95 6.99 2.94 17.89
CA ILE A 95 7.07 1.99 16.80
C ILE A 95 7.35 2.76 15.52
N PHE A 96 8.31 2.30 14.71
CA PHE A 96 8.57 2.85 13.39
C PHE A 96 8.23 1.83 12.30
N HIS A 97 7.36 2.17 11.37
CA HIS A 97 6.91 1.27 10.31
C HIS A 97 7.25 1.84 8.94
N TYR A 98 8.15 1.14 8.24
CA TYR A 98 8.68 1.55 6.95
C TYR A 98 7.85 1.01 5.77
N HIS A 99 7.64 1.83 4.74
CA HIS A 99 6.78 1.51 3.58
C HIS A 99 7.49 1.54 2.22
N GLY A 100 8.79 1.81 2.23
CA GLY A 100 9.70 1.66 1.10
C GLY A 100 10.21 2.98 0.54
N THR A 101 9.34 3.97 0.31
CA THR A 101 9.73 5.34 -0.11
C THR A 101 10.72 5.99 0.85
N ASP A 102 10.63 5.62 2.12
CA ASP A 102 11.39 6.11 3.26
C ASP A 102 12.73 5.41 3.47
N ILE A 103 12.85 4.12 3.13
CA ILE A 103 14.06 3.32 3.44
C ILE A 103 14.71 2.61 2.25
N ARG A 104 13.99 2.37 1.16
CA ARG A 104 14.51 1.64 -0.01
C ARG A 104 15.66 2.42 -0.65
N GLY A 105 16.83 1.79 -0.71
CA GLY A 105 18.05 2.41 -1.24
C GLY A 105 18.66 3.48 -0.34
N LYS A 106 18.18 3.61 0.90
CA LYS A 106 18.59 4.65 1.85
C LYS A 106 19.13 4.02 3.14
N ARG A 107 19.90 4.80 3.89
CA ARG A 107 20.30 4.43 5.24
C ARG A 107 19.23 4.86 6.24
N GLN A 108 18.99 4.02 7.24
CA GLN A 108 18.13 4.36 8.36
C GLN A 108 18.63 5.64 9.07
N PRO A 109 17.77 6.62 9.36
CA PRO A 109 18.14 7.77 10.18
C PRO A 109 18.52 7.34 11.60
N PHE A 110 19.57 7.96 12.17
CA PHE A 110 20.16 7.55 13.44
C PHE A 110 19.14 7.51 14.60
N LEU A 111 18.28 8.52 14.72
CA LEU A 111 17.29 8.62 15.80
C LEU A 111 16.21 7.53 15.73
N HIS A 112 15.98 6.92 14.57
CA HIS A 112 15.00 5.83 14.46
C HIS A 112 15.48 4.56 15.17
N LYS A 113 16.78 4.45 15.48
CA LYS A 113 17.32 3.37 16.32
C LYS A 113 16.83 3.41 17.76
N LEU A 114 16.28 4.53 18.21
CA LEU A 114 15.71 4.68 19.55
C LEU A 114 14.27 4.16 19.66
N ALA A 115 13.65 3.76 18.54
CA ALA A 115 12.33 3.15 18.54
C ALA A 115 12.37 1.78 19.23
N ASP A 116 11.34 1.46 20.00
CA ASP A 116 11.20 0.18 20.70
C ASP A 116 11.00 -0.98 19.72
N LYS A 117 10.29 -0.72 18.62
CA LYS A 117 10.04 -1.68 17.55
C LYS A 117 10.15 -1.04 16.18
N LYS A 118 10.57 -1.84 15.20
CA LYS A 118 10.65 -1.45 13.79
C LYS A 118 9.94 -2.49 12.95
N TYR A 119 9.02 -2.04 12.10
CA TYR A 119 8.28 -2.85 11.15
C TYR A 119 8.60 -2.44 9.72
N VAL A 120 8.46 -3.37 8.79
CA VAL A 120 8.45 -3.10 7.36
C VAL A 120 7.20 -3.68 6.73
N SER A 121 6.60 -2.97 5.78
CA SER A 121 5.37 -3.43 5.13
C SER A 121 5.58 -4.47 4.04
N THR A 122 6.79 -4.51 3.48
CA THR A 122 7.22 -5.51 2.50
C THR A 122 8.56 -6.13 2.90
N PRO A 123 8.74 -7.45 2.68
CA PRO A 123 9.91 -8.18 3.17
C PRO A 123 11.23 -7.71 2.54
N ASP A 124 11.19 -7.15 1.31
CA ASP A 124 12.37 -6.61 0.64
C ASP A 124 13.06 -5.48 1.43
N LEU A 125 12.34 -4.82 2.34
CA LEU A 125 12.86 -3.69 3.10
C LEU A 125 13.77 -4.10 4.26
N MET A 126 13.70 -5.36 4.71
CA MET A 126 14.57 -5.88 5.78
C MET A 126 16.05 -5.82 5.40
N LYS A 127 16.38 -5.74 4.10
CA LYS A 127 17.78 -5.54 3.64
C LYS A 127 18.33 -4.14 3.93
N TYR A 128 17.48 -3.17 4.27
CA TYR A 128 17.89 -1.79 4.55
C TYR A 128 17.77 -1.42 6.04
N VAL A 129 16.96 -2.16 6.79
CA VAL A 129 16.70 -1.91 8.21
C VAL A 129 16.43 -3.22 8.93
N ASP A 130 17.07 -3.39 10.08
CA ASP A 130 16.76 -4.46 11.03
C ASP A 130 15.36 -4.22 11.62
N ALA A 131 14.38 -4.96 11.13
CA ALA A 131 12.96 -4.77 11.39
C ALA A 131 12.20 -6.08 11.14
N VAL A 132 10.99 -6.18 11.68
CA VAL A 132 10.10 -7.32 11.47
C VAL A 132 9.14 -7.01 10.32
N TRP A 133 8.93 -7.95 9.41
CA TRP A 133 7.93 -7.81 8.37
C TRP A 133 6.51 -7.95 8.94
N VAL A 134 5.68 -6.93 8.72
CA VAL A 134 4.25 -6.93 9.04
C VAL A 134 3.50 -6.60 7.74
N PRO A 135 2.71 -7.53 7.17
CA PRO A 135 2.05 -7.28 5.91
C PRO A 135 0.97 -6.19 6.04
N ASN A 136 0.73 -5.45 4.95
CA ASN A 136 -0.33 -4.45 4.92
C ASN A 136 -1.71 -5.09 4.97
N LEU A 137 -2.59 -4.49 5.78
CA LEU A 137 -4.01 -4.80 5.81
C LEU A 137 -4.82 -3.69 5.15
N LEU A 138 -6.02 -4.03 4.69
CA LEU A 138 -6.92 -3.14 4.01
C LEU A 138 -7.95 -2.56 4.97
N ASN A 139 -8.51 -1.41 4.59
CA ASN A 139 -9.77 -0.96 5.17
C ASN A 139 -10.94 -1.56 4.37
N ASP A 140 -11.29 -2.81 4.71
CA ASP A 140 -12.28 -3.62 3.98
C ASP A 140 -13.63 -2.90 3.77
N LYS A 141 -14.01 -1.95 4.64
CA LYS A 141 -15.28 -1.21 4.58
C LYS A 141 -15.35 -0.22 3.42
N GLU A 142 -14.21 0.24 2.91
CA GLU A 142 -14.13 1.22 1.82
C GLU A 142 -14.13 0.55 0.45
N ILE A 143 -13.87 -0.76 0.39
CA ILE A 143 -13.67 -1.48 -0.86
C ILE A 143 -15.04 -1.90 -1.44
N PRO A 144 -15.43 -1.38 -2.61
CA PRO A 144 -16.68 -1.79 -3.25
C PRO A 144 -16.58 -3.25 -3.76
N PRO A 145 -17.70 -3.95 -3.94
CA PRO A 145 -17.68 -5.20 -4.68
C PRO A 145 -17.26 -4.95 -6.14
N LYS A 146 -16.70 -5.97 -6.79
CA LYS A 146 -16.52 -5.95 -8.24
C LYS A 146 -17.86 -5.69 -8.93
N ASN A 147 -17.88 -4.70 -9.81
CA ASN A 147 -19.10 -4.18 -10.42
C ASN A 147 -19.10 -4.36 -11.95
N ARG A 148 -18.26 -5.27 -12.45
CA ARG A 148 -18.21 -5.59 -13.86
C ARG A 148 -18.01 -7.08 -14.11
N GLN A 149 -18.83 -7.60 -15.00
CA GLN A 149 -18.57 -8.82 -15.75
C GLN A 149 -18.23 -8.42 -17.18
N ARG A 150 -17.22 -9.04 -17.79
CA ARG A 150 -16.89 -8.80 -19.20
C ARG A 150 -18.01 -9.34 -20.08
N THR A 151 -18.72 -8.45 -20.76
CA THR A 151 -19.87 -8.77 -21.61
C THR A 151 -19.57 -8.70 -23.12
N GLY A 152 -18.32 -8.46 -23.51
CA GLY A 152 -17.90 -8.34 -24.90
C GLY A 152 -16.44 -8.74 -25.13
N GLU A 153 -15.97 -8.58 -26.38
CA GLU A 153 -14.65 -9.03 -26.80
C GLU A 153 -13.51 -8.20 -26.20
N LYS A 154 -13.74 -6.92 -25.89
CA LYS A 154 -12.73 -6.04 -25.30
C LYS A 154 -12.44 -6.36 -23.84
N ILE A 155 -11.18 -6.68 -23.54
CA ILE A 155 -10.68 -6.79 -22.16
C ILE A 155 -10.28 -5.40 -21.63
N LYS A 156 -10.73 -5.05 -20.41
CA LYS A 156 -10.38 -3.78 -19.75
C LYS A 156 -9.19 -3.95 -18.83
N LEU A 157 -8.05 -3.41 -19.24
CA LEU A 157 -6.82 -3.38 -18.45
C LEU A 157 -6.68 -2.02 -17.76
N LEU A 158 -6.39 -2.03 -16.47
CA LEU A 158 -6.22 -0.82 -15.67
C LEU A 158 -4.86 -0.80 -14.98
N HIS A 159 -4.17 0.34 -15.04
CA HIS A 159 -2.94 0.61 -14.31
C HIS A 159 -3.04 1.95 -13.59
N ILE A 160 -2.82 1.98 -12.27
CA ILE A 160 -2.89 3.23 -11.48
C ILE A 160 -1.57 3.42 -10.70
N PRO A 161 -0.48 3.84 -11.36
CA PRO A 161 0.81 3.98 -10.71
C PRO A 161 0.89 5.28 -9.89
N SER A 162 1.35 5.18 -8.64
CA SER A 162 1.76 6.35 -7.86
C SER A 162 3.07 6.96 -8.34
N ASN A 163 3.95 6.14 -8.92
CA ASN A 163 5.17 6.56 -9.59
C ASN A 163 5.41 5.66 -10.81
N PRO A 164 5.15 6.14 -12.04
CA PRO A 164 5.23 5.32 -13.25
C PRO A 164 6.59 4.64 -13.46
N ALA A 165 7.68 5.36 -13.19
CA ALA A 165 9.03 4.83 -13.38
C ALA A 165 9.34 3.69 -12.41
N VAL A 166 8.92 3.80 -11.15
CA VAL A 166 9.10 2.74 -10.15
C VAL A 166 8.19 1.54 -10.42
N LYS A 167 7.01 1.79 -10.99
CA LYS A 167 6.00 0.76 -11.28
C LYS A 167 6.26 0.03 -12.60
N GLY A 168 7.07 0.61 -13.50
CA GLY A 168 7.42 0.02 -14.79
C GLY A 168 6.37 0.28 -15.86
N SER A 169 5.66 1.41 -15.81
CA SER A 169 4.56 1.72 -16.73
C SER A 169 4.97 1.72 -18.19
N GLU A 170 6.20 2.13 -18.52
CA GLU A 170 6.71 2.12 -19.90
C GLU A 170 6.66 0.72 -20.55
N PHE A 171 6.89 -0.33 -19.76
CA PHE A 171 6.86 -1.71 -20.23
C PHE A 171 5.42 -2.18 -20.46
N ILE A 172 4.49 -1.76 -19.59
CA ILE A 172 3.06 -2.04 -19.71
C ILE A 172 2.50 -1.37 -20.97
N ASP A 173 2.75 -0.06 -21.12
CA ASP A 173 2.28 0.74 -22.26
C ASP A 173 2.80 0.16 -23.58
N SER A 174 4.08 -0.22 -23.63
CA SER A 174 4.70 -0.84 -24.81
C SER A 174 4.09 -2.20 -25.15
N ALA A 175 3.86 -3.05 -24.14
CA ALA A 175 3.26 -4.37 -24.32
C ALA A 175 1.81 -4.28 -24.81
N VAL A 176 0.99 -3.43 -24.19
CA VAL A 176 -0.39 -3.20 -24.60
C VAL A 176 -0.46 -2.66 -26.02
N LYS A 177 0.34 -1.65 -26.36
CA LYS A 177 0.37 -1.06 -27.69
C LYS A 177 0.67 -2.12 -28.75
N ARG A 178 1.70 -2.95 -28.51
CA ARG A 178 2.06 -4.03 -29.43
C ARG A 178 0.92 -5.04 -29.61
N LEU A 179 0.23 -5.43 -28.53
CA LEU A 179 -0.90 -6.35 -28.63
C LEU A 179 -2.07 -5.73 -29.40
N GLN A 180 -2.36 -4.45 -29.21
CA GLN A 180 -3.37 -3.75 -30.00
C GLN A 180 -3.01 -3.72 -31.50
N GLU A 181 -1.74 -3.50 -31.84
CA GLU A 181 -1.23 -3.57 -33.23
C GLU A 181 -1.33 -4.99 -33.82
N GLU A 182 -1.22 -6.03 -32.99
CA GLU A 182 -1.43 -7.43 -33.37
C GLU A 182 -2.92 -7.83 -33.47
N GLY A 183 -3.85 -6.90 -33.21
CA GLY A 183 -5.30 -7.10 -33.36
C GLY A 183 -6.03 -7.56 -32.09
N TYR A 184 -5.39 -7.49 -30.91
CA TYR A 184 -6.07 -7.78 -29.66
C TYR A 184 -7.03 -6.64 -29.26
N GLU A 185 -8.28 -7.02 -28.95
CA GLU A 185 -9.32 -6.11 -28.46
C GLU A 185 -9.06 -5.72 -26.99
N ILE A 186 -8.23 -4.70 -26.78
CA ILE A 186 -7.83 -4.21 -25.45
C ILE A 186 -8.29 -2.77 -25.23
N GLU A 187 -9.03 -2.54 -24.15
CA GLU A 187 -9.28 -1.22 -23.59
C GLU A 187 -8.34 -1.01 -22.40
N TYR A 188 -7.29 -0.21 -22.60
CA TYR A 188 -6.29 0.07 -21.57
C TYR A 188 -6.39 1.50 -21.05
N SER A 189 -6.33 1.64 -19.73
CA SER A 189 -6.28 2.94 -19.06
C SER A 189 -5.13 2.98 -18.05
N MET A 190 -4.26 3.97 -18.21
CA MET A 190 -3.30 4.38 -17.21
C MET A 190 -3.79 5.67 -16.55
N VAL A 191 -4.07 5.64 -15.25
CA VAL A 191 -4.60 6.79 -14.51
C VAL A 191 -3.66 7.16 -13.37
N GLN A 192 -3.50 8.45 -13.10
CA GLN A 192 -2.63 8.96 -12.03
C GLN A 192 -3.31 10.11 -11.29
N ASN A 193 -2.83 10.40 -10.08
CA ASN A 193 -3.24 11.58 -9.29
C ASN A 193 -4.74 11.68 -9.00
N ILE A 194 -5.41 10.53 -8.89
CA ILE A 194 -6.81 10.44 -8.47
C ILE A 194 -6.91 10.13 -6.97
N SER A 195 -8.07 10.41 -6.38
CA SER A 195 -8.34 10.01 -5.00
C SER A 195 -8.41 8.48 -4.88
N HIS A 196 -8.20 7.97 -3.66
CA HIS A 196 -8.33 6.55 -3.38
C HIS A 196 -9.74 6.01 -3.69
N GLU A 197 -10.78 6.78 -3.37
CA GLU A 197 -12.18 6.45 -3.71
C GLU A 197 -12.38 6.28 -5.23
N GLU A 198 -11.86 7.20 -6.04
CA GLU A 198 -11.91 7.11 -7.50
C GLU A 198 -11.11 5.90 -8.01
N ALA A 199 -9.96 5.62 -7.41
CA ALA A 199 -9.14 4.46 -7.76
C ALA A 199 -9.90 3.15 -7.51
N LEU A 200 -10.50 2.98 -6.33
CA LEU A 200 -11.31 1.80 -6.00
C LEU A 200 -12.50 1.64 -6.96
N LYS A 201 -13.15 2.75 -7.34
CA LYS A 201 -14.23 2.74 -8.33
C LYS A 201 -13.75 2.24 -9.68
N LEU A 202 -12.62 2.74 -10.19
CA LEU A 202 -12.06 2.27 -11.47
C LEU A 202 -11.62 0.81 -11.41
N MET A 203 -10.95 0.39 -10.32
CA MET A 203 -10.55 -0.99 -10.09
C MET A 203 -11.75 -1.93 -10.12
N SER A 204 -12.87 -1.56 -9.48
CA SER A 204 -14.10 -2.37 -9.49
C SER A 204 -14.73 -2.55 -10.87
N GLN A 205 -14.32 -1.74 -11.85
CA GLN A 205 -14.86 -1.69 -13.22
C GLN A 205 -13.88 -2.23 -14.27
N CYS A 206 -12.70 -2.70 -13.89
CA CYS A 206 -11.74 -3.31 -14.82
C CYS A 206 -11.86 -4.85 -14.83
N ASP A 207 -11.33 -5.49 -15.87
CA ASP A 207 -11.22 -6.96 -15.92
C ASP A 207 -9.98 -7.44 -15.20
N VAL A 208 -8.87 -6.77 -15.44
CA VAL A 208 -7.54 -7.10 -14.91
C VAL A 208 -6.84 -5.82 -14.51
N TYR A 209 -6.28 -5.81 -13.31
CA TYR A 209 -5.44 -4.74 -12.82
C TYR A 209 -3.96 -5.10 -13.01
N ILE A 210 -3.16 -4.15 -13.48
CA ILE A 210 -1.72 -4.30 -13.64
C ILE A 210 -1.04 -3.39 -12.60
N ASP A 211 -0.30 -3.96 -11.65
CA ASP A 211 0.38 -3.19 -10.60
C ASP A 211 1.85 -2.92 -10.97
N GLN A 212 2.81 -3.49 -10.23
CA GLN A 212 4.21 -3.10 -10.29
C GLN A 212 5.09 -4.20 -10.86
N LEU A 213 5.94 -3.87 -11.83
CA LEU A 213 6.76 -4.85 -12.55
C LEU A 213 8.22 -4.94 -12.09
N LEU A 214 8.67 -4.02 -11.22
CA LEU A 214 10.11 -3.83 -10.96
C LEU A 214 10.55 -4.14 -9.53
N LEU A 215 9.63 -4.17 -8.56
CA LEU A 215 9.99 -4.22 -7.14
C LEU A 215 10.10 -5.65 -6.56
N GLY A 216 9.48 -6.64 -7.19
CA GLY A 216 9.44 -8.02 -6.71
C GLY A 216 8.52 -8.24 -5.51
N THR A 217 7.71 -7.25 -5.16
CA THR A 217 6.71 -7.30 -4.10
C THR A 217 5.35 -6.90 -4.67
N TYR A 218 4.27 -7.11 -3.92
CA TYR A 218 2.95 -6.59 -4.28
C TYR A 218 2.60 -5.33 -3.48
N GLY A 219 1.81 -4.44 -4.09
CA GLY A 219 1.35 -3.20 -3.45
C GLY A 219 0.02 -3.36 -2.70
N VAL A 220 -0.40 -2.31 -2.00
CA VAL A 220 -1.75 -2.24 -1.39
C VAL A 220 -2.83 -2.33 -2.47
N SER A 221 -2.65 -1.69 -3.63
CA SER A 221 -3.59 -1.78 -4.75
C SER A 221 -3.76 -3.19 -5.33
N SER A 222 -2.70 -4.01 -5.29
CA SER A 222 -2.82 -5.45 -5.61
C SER A 222 -3.77 -6.15 -4.62
N LEU A 223 -3.64 -5.88 -3.32
CA LEU A 223 -4.52 -6.46 -2.30
C LEU A 223 -5.97 -5.96 -2.44
N GLU A 224 -6.18 -4.69 -2.76
CA GLU A 224 -7.51 -4.11 -2.99
C GLU A 224 -8.21 -4.79 -4.17
N CYS A 225 -7.52 -4.95 -5.30
CA CYS A 225 -8.07 -5.64 -6.47
C CYS A 225 -8.35 -7.12 -6.16
N ALA A 226 -7.42 -7.80 -5.48
CA ALA A 226 -7.62 -9.17 -5.04
C ALA A 226 -8.85 -9.31 -4.15
N PHE A 227 -9.03 -8.40 -3.17
CA PHE A 227 -10.19 -8.38 -2.28
C PHE A 227 -11.52 -8.24 -3.06
N MET A 228 -11.52 -7.45 -4.13
CA MET A 228 -12.67 -7.32 -5.03
C MET A 228 -12.92 -8.57 -5.90
N GLY A 229 -11.93 -9.45 -6.09
CA GLY A 229 -11.97 -10.52 -7.09
C GLY A 229 -11.61 -10.04 -8.50
N VAL A 230 -10.79 -8.99 -8.60
CA VAL A 230 -10.19 -8.50 -9.84
C VAL A 230 -8.79 -9.11 -9.98
N PRO A 231 -8.54 -9.97 -10.97
CA PRO A 231 -7.22 -10.54 -11.24
C PRO A 231 -6.12 -9.47 -11.32
N VAL A 232 -4.97 -9.77 -10.73
CA VAL A 232 -3.84 -8.86 -10.65
C VAL A 232 -2.63 -9.41 -11.40
N VAL A 233 -2.10 -8.61 -12.31
CA VAL A 233 -0.77 -8.81 -12.91
C VAL A 233 0.26 -7.98 -12.13
N CYS A 234 1.23 -8.64 -11.49
CA CYS A 234 2.24 -7.99 -10.66
C CYS A 234 3.53 -8.81 -10.63
N TYR A 235 4.69 -8.16 -10.58
CA TYR A 235 5.94 -8.86 -10.34
C TYR A 235 6.09 -9.19 -8.85
N VAL A 236 6.17 -10.48 -8.55
CA VAL A 236 6.47 -10.99 -7.22
C VAL A 236 7.68 -11.90 -7.33
N ASN A 237 8.74 -11.59 -6.57
CA ASN A 237 9.86 -12.51 -6.40
C ASN A 237 9.46 -13.56 -5.35
N PRO A 238 9.29 -14.85 -5.71
CA PRO A 238 8.88 -15.89 -4.79
C PRO A 238 9.84 -16.08 -3.61
N GLU A 239 11.13 -15.77 -3.78
CA GLU A 239 12.14 -15.91 -2.72
C GLU A 239 11.95 -14.92 -1.56
N LEU A 240 11.17 -13.86 -1.77
CA LEU A 240 10.89 -12.86 -0.72
C LEU A 240 9.78 -13.28 0.24
N TYR A 241 8.99 -14.30 -0.11
CA TYR A 241 7.78 -14.65 0.62
C TYR A 241 7.75 -16.13 0.97
N GLU A 242 7.52 -16.43 2.25
CA GLU A 242 7.28 -17.81 2.71
C GLU A 242 5.89 -18.32 2.28
N ILE A 243 4.96 -17.40 2.04
CA ILE A 243 3.62 -17.71 1.56
C ILE A 243 3.56 -17.60 0.03
N LYS A 244 2.92 -18.58 -0.61
CA LYS A 244 2.67 -18.53 -2.06
C LYS A 244 1.74 -17.36 -2.40
N ILE A 245 2.23 -16.44 -3.22
CA ILE A 245 1.46 -15.30 -3.74
C ILE A 245 0.74 -15.73 -5.03
N PRO A 246 -0.59 -15.52 -5.14
CA PRO A 246 -1.37 -16.07 -6.26
C PRO A 246 -1.53 -15.14 -7.47
N PHE A 247 -0.91 -13.96 -7.45
CA PHE A 247 -1.00 -13.02 -8.57
C PHE A 247 -0.42 -13.59 -9.86
N ILE A 248 -0.95 -13.13 -10.99
CA ILE A 248 -0.40 -13.43 -12.31
C ILE A 248 0.99 -12.76 -12.39
N ASN A 249 2.04 -13.58 -12.22
CA ASN A 249 3.38 -13.06 -12.04
C ASN A 249 3.99 -12.60 -13.36
N ALA A 250 4.34 -11.31 -13.46
CA ALA A 250 5.00 -10.75 -14.64
C ALA A 250 6.02 -9.68 -14.26
N ASP A 251 7.19 -9.71 -14.88
CA ASP A 251 8.19 -8.65 -14.79
C ASP A 251 8.26 -7.84 -16.10
N LYS A 252 9.21 -6.89 -16.16
CA LYS A 252 9.43 -6.07 -17.36
C LYS A 252 9.74 -6.86 -18.65
N ASN A 253 10.24 -8.09 -18.52
CA ASN A 253 10.63 -8.94 -19.65
C ASN A 253 9.47 -9.85 -20.09
N SER A 254 8.64 -10.32 -19.14
CA SER A 254 7.55 -11.26 -19.39
C SER A 254 6.17 -10.61 -19.55
N ILE A 255 6.03 -9.30 -19.32
CA ILE A 255 4.74 -8.62 -19.35
C ILE A 255 4.00 -8.77 -20.68
N TYR A 256 4.70 -8.74 -21.83
CA TYR A 256 4.06 -8.93 -23.13
C TYR A 256 3.41 -10.31 -23.26
N ASP A 257 4.17 -11.39 -23.01
CA ASP A 257 3.66 -12.76 -23.12
C ASP A 257 2.56 -13.04 -22.07
N THR A 258 2.69 -12.43 -20.89
CA THR A 258 1.68 -12.52 -19.84
C THR A 258 0.38 -11.86 -20.26
N LEU A 259 0.43 -10.60 -20.74
CA LEU A 259 -0.77 -9.90 -21.20
C LEU A 259 -1.40 -10.60 -22.40
N LYS A 260 -0.59 -11.14 -23.32
CA LYS A 260 -1.08 -11.98 -24.43
C LYS A 260 -1.88 -13.17 -23.92
N THR A 261 -1.36 -13.89 -22.92
CA THR A 261 -2.04 -15.01 -22.28
C THR A 261 -3.35 -14.56 -21.63
N VAL A 262 -3.30 -13.49 -20.85
CA VAL A 262 -4.47 -12.90 -20.16
C VAL A 262 -5.55 -12.49 -21.15
N CYS A 263 -5.20 -11.90 -22.30
CA CYS A 263 -6.19 -11.48 -23.31
C CYS A 263 -6.92 -12.67 -23.95
N ASN A 264 -6.30 -13.86 -23.98
CA ASN A 264 -6.90 -15.08 -24.50
C ASN A 264 -7.73 -15.84 -23.44
N MET A 265 -7.70 -15.42 -22.17
CA MET A 265 -8.49 -16.06 -21.12
C MET A 265 -9.99 -15.78 -21.27
N THR A 266 -10.78 -16.80 -20.97
CA THR A 266 -12.23 -16.72 -20.83
C THR A 266 -12.62 -15.97 -19.56
N ASN A 267 -13.88 -15.54 -19.48
CA ASN A 267 -14.44 -14.93 -18.27
C ASN A 267 -14.39 -15.86 -17.06
N GLU A 268 -14.57 -17.16 -17.28
CA GLU A 268 -14.52 -18.17 -16.22
C GLU A 268 -13.10 -18.32 -15.67
N GLU A 269 -12.08 -18.35 -16.53
CA GLU A 269 -10.68 -18.41 -16.10
C GLU A 269 -10.28 -17.17 -15.29
N LEU A 270 -10.61 -15.97 -15.78
CA LEU A 270 -10.35 -14.72 -15.04
C LEU A 270 -11.13 -14.66 -13.73
N TYR A 271 -12.37 -15.15 -13.69
CA TYR A 271 -13.15 -15.24 -12.46
C TYR A 271 -12.48 -16.17 -11.45
N ASN A 272 -12.07 -17.36 -11.87
CA ASN A 272 -11.40 -18.34 -11.01
C ASN A 272 -10.06 -17.83 -10.46
N ILE A 273 -9.28 -17.09 -11.27
CA ILE A 273 -8.07 -16.42 -10.81
C ILE A 273 -8.41 -15.39 -9.74
N GLY A 274 -9.40 -14.51 -10.01
CA GLY A 274 -9.82 -13.47 -9.08
C GLY A 274 -10.31 -14.03 -7.75
N GLU A 275 -11.10 -15.11 -7.76
CA GLU A 275 -11.54 -15.78 -6.53
C GLU A 275 -10.37 -16.41 -5.76
N ASN A 276 -9.42 -17.06 -6.46
CA ASN A 276 -8.22 -17.59 -5.82
C ASN A 276 -7.36 -16.49 -5.19
N GLU A 277 -7.17 -15.37 -5.90
CA GLU A 277 -6.47 -14.19 -5.37
C GLU A 277 -7.21 -13.57 -4.17
N LYS A 278 -8.54 -13.53 -4.19
CA LYS A 278 -9.34 -13.04 -3.07
C LYS A 278 -9.12 -13.84 -1.79
N THR A 279 -9.00 -15.17 -1.89
CA THR A 279 -8.69 -16.02 -0.72
C THR A 279 -7.31 -15.75 -0.11
N PHE A 280 -6.39 -15.12 -0.87
CA PHE A 280 -5.07 -14.76 -0.37
C PHE A 280 -5.12 -13.82 0.82
N TYR A 281 -6.11 -12.92 0.86
CA TYR A 281 -6.20 -11.92 1.90
C TYR A 281 -6.36 -12.54 3.30
N GLU A 282 -7.00 -13.69 3.41
CA GLU A 282 -7.08 -14.44 4.68
C GLU A 282 -5.72 -14.98 5.14
N LYS A 283 -4.83 -15.35 4.20
CA LYS A 283 -3.44 -15.72 4.52
C LYS A 283 -2.64 -14.50 4.98
N VAL A 284 -2.89 -13.33 4.37
CA VAL A 284 -2.28 -12.07 4.77
C VAL A 284 -2.70 -11.68 6.19
N LYS A 285 -3.99 -11.78 6.53
CA LYS A 285 -4.50 -11.57 7.90
C LYS A 285 -3.86 -12.53 8.90
N LYS A 286 -3.75 -13.82 8.55
CA LYS A 286 -3.09 -14.81 9.41
C LYS A 286 -1.62 -14.47 9.66
N GLN A 287 -0.89 -14.05 8.63
CA GLN A 287 0.51 -13.60 8.77
C GLN A 287 0.63 -12.30 9.58
N PHE A 288 -0.36 -11.41 9.47
CA PHE A 288 -0.41 -10.21 10.29
C PHE A 288 -0.59 -10.57 11.78
N ASP A 289 -1.55 -11.43 12.12
CA ASP A 289 -1.85 -11.79 13.51
C ASP A 289 -0.69 -12.54 14.21
N THR A 290 0.21 -13.18 13.46
CA THR A 290 1.42 -13.79 14.02
C THR A 290 2.54 -12.78 14.30
N THR A 291 2.48 -11.57 13.72
CA THR A 291 3.57 -10.59 13.76
C THR A 291 3.21 -9.26 14.45
N TYR A 292 1.93 -8.89 14.53
CA TYR A 292 1.43 -7.62 15.11
C TYR A 292 0.43 -7.82 16.25
#